data_AF-A0A3P7NGA6-F1
#
_entry.id   AF-A0A3P7NGA6-F1
#
_cell.length_a   1.000
_cell.length_b   1.000
_cell.length_c   1.000
_cell.angle_alpha   90.00
_cell.angle_beta   90.00
_cell.angle_gamma   90.00
#
_symmetry.space_group_name_H-M   'P 1'
#
loop_
_entity.id
_entity.type
_entity.pdbx_description
1 polymer ?
#
loop_
_entity_poly.entity_id
_entity_poly.type
_entity_poly.pdbx_seq_one_letter_code
_entity_poly.pdbx_strand_id
1 'polypeptide(L)'
;MSEFVPVMEFEDFLEENGKIVDQVVYLQPYKEGWTKEYVLKYDHRECIDGSRFYKNENDVWRGWFFSFNEVRAKNFECLSVQGDSDILKKIIMNEYSGK
;
A
#
# COMPACT_ATOMS: atom_id res chain seq x y z
N MET A 1 -2.06 -16.72 15.90
CA MET A 1 -2.25 -16.02 14.60
C MET A 1 -1.72 -16.83 13.43
N SER A 2 -0.59 -17.54 13.58
CA SER A 2 0.00 -18.37 12.51
C SER A 2 -0.82 -19.60 12.08
N GLU A 3 -1.84 -19.98 12.84
CA GLU A 3 -2.67 -21.16 12.54
C GLU A 3 -3.55 -21.00 11.29
N PHE A 4 -3.82 -19.77 10.86
CA PHE A 4 -4.69 -19.51 9.69
C PHE A 4 -3.91 -19.00 8.47
N VAL A 5 -2.92 -18.13 8.69
CA VAL A 5 -2.02 -17.61 7.66
C VAL A 5 -0.61 -17.49 8.23
N PRO A 6 0.45 -17.67 7.42
CA PRO A 6 1.82 -17.38 7.85
C PRO A 6 1.92 -15.92 8.29
N VAL A 7 2.56 -15.69 9.44
CA VAL A 7 2.78 -14.35 10.01
C VAL A 7 4.21 -14.23 10.48
N MET A 8 4.71 -12.99 10.50
CA MET A 8 6.05 -12.61 10.91
C MET A 8 5.97 -11.23 11.57
N GLU A 9 6.82 -10.97 12.57
CA GLU A 9 6.92 -9.65 13.17
C GLU A 9 7.60 -8.66 12.20
N PHE A 10 7.27 -7.38 12.32
CA PHE A 10 7.84 -6.39 11.39
C PHE A 10 9.35 -6.24 11.57
N GLU A 11 9.87 -6.37 12.80
CA GLU A 11 11.31 -6.32 13.08
C GLU A 11 12.06 -7.47 12.37
N ASP A 12 11.57 -8.71 12.50
CA ASP A 12 12.13 -9.88 11.83
C ASP A 12 12.15 -9.69 10.30
N PHE A 13 11.07 -9.16 9.72
CA PHE A 13 11.00 -8.86 8.29
C PHE A 13 12.10 -7.88 7.86
N LEU A 14 12.34 -6.82 8.64
CA LEU A 14 13.36 -5.82 8.35
C LEU A 14 14.78 -6.37 8.51
N GLU A 15 15.01 -7.31 9.43
CA GLU A 15 16.30 -7.99 9.58
C GLU A 15 16.60 -8.91 8.39
N GLU A 16 15.59 -9.63 7.89
CA GLU A 16 15.75 -10.55 6.76
C GLU A 16 15.81 -9.85 5.39
N ASN A 17 15.01 -8.80 5.19
CA ASN A 17 14.79 -8.18 3.87
C ASN A 17 15.36 -6.76 3.77
N GLY A 18 15.80 -6.17 4.89
CA GLY A 18 16.31 -4.82 4.96
C GLY A 18 15.24 -3.76 5.18
N LYS A 19 15.68 -2.50 5.26
CA LYS A 19 14.86 -1.35 5.67
C LYS A 19 14.20 -0.58 4.52
N ILE A 20 14.20 -1.16 3.32
CA ILE A 20 13.67 -0.54 2.10
C ILE A 20 12.50 -1.39 1.59
N VAL A 21 11.29 -0.85 1.64
CA VAL A 21 10.09 -1.43 1.05
C VAL A 21 10.04 -1.10 -0.44
N ASP A 22 9.68 -2.06 -1.30
CA ASP A 22 9.67 -1.82 -2.74
C ASP A 22 8.55 -0.90 -3.19
N GLN A 23 7.35 -1.07 -2.63
CA GLN A 23 6.15 -0.36 -3.05
C GLN A 23 5.26 -0.05 -1.84
N VAL A 24 4.81 1.20 -1.74
CA VAL A 24 3.69 1.59 -0.89
C VAL A 24 2.52 1.97 -1.78
N VAL A 25 1.38 1.33 -1.56
CA VAL A 25 0.11 1.68 -2.23
C VAL A 25 -0.85 2.21 -1.18
N TYR A 26 -1.17 3.50 -1.28
CA TYR A 26 -2.12 4.15 -0.37
C TYR A 26 -3.54 3.98 -0.91
N LEU A 27 -4.35 3.18 -0.20
CA LEU A 27 -5.75 2.95 -0.56
C LEU A 27 -6.60 4.15 -0.15
N GLN A 28 -7.43 4.63 -1.07
CA GLN A 28 -8.30 5.78 -0.86
C GLN A 28 -9.69 5.54 -1.48
N PRO A 29 -10.72 6.30 -1.07
CA PRO A 29 -12.00 6.28 -1.77
C PRO A 29 -11.91 6.94 -3.14
N TYR A 30 -12.95 6.76 -3.95
CA TYR A 30 -13.20 7.60 -5.13
C TYR A 30 -13.64 9.00 -4.69
N LYS A 31 -13.06 10.06 -5.27
CA LYS A 31 -13.37 11.46 -4.91
C LYS A 31 -14.85 11.78 -5.15
N GLU A 32 -15.41 11.20 -6.21
CA GLU A 32 -16.80 11.31 -6.61
C GLU A 32 -17.77 10.45 -5.77
N GLY A 33 -17.24 9.62 -4.86
CA GLY A 33 -18.00 8.62 -4.13
C GLY A 33 -18.49 7.47 -5.02
N TRP A 34 -19.41 6.66 -4.50
CA TRP A 34 -20.13 5.66 -5.29
C TRP A 34 -21.57 6.12 -5.52
N THR A 35 -22.15 5.69 -6.65
CA THR A 35 -23.55 5.97 -6.97
C THR A 35 -24.47 4.93 -6.33
N LYS A 36 -25.63 4.62 -6.94
CA LYS A 36 -26.60 3.66 -6.37
C LYS A 36 -26.09 2.22 -6.34
N GLU A 37 -25.13 1.88 -7.20
CA GLU A 37 -24.58 0.53 -7.30
C GLU A 37 -23.19 0.46 -6.70
N TYR A 38 -22.95 -0.58 -5.89
CA TYR A 38 -21.64 -0.88 -5.36
C TYR A 38 -20.85 -1.71 -6.36
N VAL A 39 -20.00 -1.07 -7.15
CA VAL A 39 -19.19 -1.72 -8.19
C VAL A 39 -17.81 -2.03 -7.64
N LEU A 40 -17.40 -3.29 -7.77
CA LEU A 40 -16.06 -3.73 -7.39
C LEU A 40 -15.04 -3.26 -8.44
N LYS A 41 -14.20 -2.27 -8.09
CA LYS A 41 -13.22 -1.68 -9.00
C LYS A 41 -12.05 -1.01 -8.26
N TYR A 42 -10.96 -0.84 -8.98
CA TYR A 42 -9.81 -0.04 -8.55
C TYR A 42 -9.24 0.75 -9.73
N ASP A 43 -8.69 1.93 -9.43
CA ASP A 43 -8.03 2.79 -10.41
C ASP A 43 -6.82 3.48 -9.77
N HIS A 44 -5.73 3.63 -10.53
CA HIS A 44 -4.64 4.54 -10.17
C HIS A 44 -5.13 5.98 -10.29
N ARG A 45 -5.04 6.74 -9.21
CA ARG A 45 -5.56 8.10 -9.12
C ARG A 45 -4.58 8.99 -8.38
N GLU A 46 -4.70 10.30 -8.61
CA GLU A 46 -4.01 11.26 -7.77
C GLU A 46 -4.42 11.09 -6.30
N CYS A 47 -3.44 11.21 -5.42
CA CYS A 47 -3.66 11.13 -3.99
C CYS A 47 -4.60 12.24 -3.50
N ILE A 48 -5.60 11.85 -2.71
CA ILE A 48 -6.46 12.78 -1.97
C ILE A 48 -5.66 13.32 -0.78
N ASP A 49 -5.21 12.40 0.10
CA ASP A 49 -4.44 12.72 1.31
C ASP A 49 -3.10 11.99 1.39
N GLY A 50 -2.86 10.96 0.55
CA GLY A 50 -1.65 10.13 0.63
C GLY A 50 -0.34 10.92 0.60
N SER A 51 -0.25 11.95 -0.24
CA SER A 51 0.92 12.83 -0.36
C SER A 51 1.19 13.68 0.88
N ARG A 52 0.26 13.77 1.83
CA ARG A 52 0.49 14.41 3.14
C ARG A 52 1.29 13.51 4.07
N PHE A 53 1.14 12.20 3.91
CA PHE A 53 1.75 11.18 4.77
C PHE A 53 3.07 10.66 4.20
N TYR A 54 3.22 10.66 2.88
CA TYR A 54 4.41 10.17 2.20
C TYR A 54 5.08 11.29 1.42
N LYS A 55 6.38 11.47 1.66
CA LYS A 55 7.20 12.50 1.02
C LYS A 55 8.38 11.87 0.31
N ASN A 56 8.60 12.28 -0.93
CA ASN A 56 9.78 11.88 -1.67
C ASN A 56 10.97 12.76 -1.25
N GLU A 57 12.05 12.13 -0.77
CA GLU A 57 13.30 12.76 -0.41
C GLU A 57 14.46 11.95 -1.00
N ASN A 58 15.22 12.53 -1.93
CA ASN A 58 16.36 11.88 -2.60
C ASN A 58 16.01 10.53 -3.23
N ASP A 59 14.95 10.51 -4.05
CA ASP A 59 14.47 9.32 -4.79
C ASP A 59 13.98 8.16 -3.92
N VAL A 60 13.73 8.42 -2.62
CA VAL A 60 13.08 7.47 -1.72
C VAL A 60 11.92 8.13 -0.97
N TRP A 61 10.91 7.35 -0.66
CA TRP A 61 9.72 7.81 0.04
C TRP A 61 9.85 7.60 1.55
N ARG A 62 9.69 8.69 2.29
CA ARG A 62 9.55 8.69 3.76
C ARG A 62 8.08 8.72 4.14
N GLY A 63 7.73 8.01 5.20
CA GLY A 63 6.40 7.98 5.78
C GLY A 63 6.47 7.57 7.25
N TRP A 64 5.33 7.21 7.83
CA TRP A 64 5.27 6.84 9.24
C TRP A 64 5.97 5.50 9.52
N PHE A 65 5.66 4.44 8.78
CA PHE A 65 6.26 3.10 8.96
C PHE A 65 6.34 2.66 10.44
N PHE A 66 5.27 2.87 11.21
CA PHE A 66 5.10 2.37 12.59
C PHE A 66 6.17 2.78 13.63
N SER A 67 6.79 3.96 13.50
CA SER A 67 7.90 4.44 14.37
C SER A 67 9.29 4.07 13.93
N PHE A 68 9.42 3.31 12.86
CA PHE A 68 10.71 2.95 12.30
C PHE A 68 11.21 4.04 11.36
N ASN A 69 11.85 5.05 11.95
CA ASN A 69 12.33 6.25 11.26
C ASN A 69 13.39 5.95 10.18
N GLU A 70 14.01 4.78 10.20
CA GLU A 70 14.93 4.30 9.18
C GLU A 70 14.26 3.73 7.93
N VAL A 71 12.98 3.33 8.00
CA VAL A 71 12.32 2.61 6.91
C VAL A 71 11.95 3.57 5.79
N ARG A 72 12.23 3.17 4.56
CA ARG A 72 11.89 3.94 3.34
C ARG A 72 11.16 3.06 2.36
N ALA A 73 10.50 3.67 1.38
CA ALA A 73 9.98 2.96 0.21
C ALA A 73 10.64 3.45 -1.08
N LYS A 74 10.83 2.56 -2.06
CA LYS A 74 11.31 2.93 -3.40
C LYS A 74 10.23 3.66 -4.18
N ASN A 75 9.01 3.13 -4.14
CA ASN A 75 7.87 3.66 -4.88
C ASN A 75 6.68 3.96 -3.96
N PHE A 76 5.89 4.94 -4.36
CA PHE A 76 4.65 5.33 -3.68
C PHE A 76 3.61 5.73 -4.70
N GLU A 77 2.38 5.25 -4.52
CA GLU A 77 1.24 5.68 -5.30
C GLU A 77 -0.07 5.58 -4.52
N CYS A 78 -1.13 6.19 -5.07
CA CYS A 78 -2.47 6.11 -4.52
C CYS A 78 -3.39 5.33 -5.45
N LEU A 79 -4.19 4.46 -4.86
CA LEU A 79 -5.17 3.63 -5.56
C LEU A 79 -6.54 3.89 -4.98
N SER A 80 -7.46 4.37 -5.82
CA SER A 80 -8.86 4.48 -5.43
C SER A 80 -9.51 3.11 -5.56
N VAL A 81 -10.03 2.58 -4.46
CA VAL A 81 -10.57 1.22 -4.41
C VAL A 81 -11.99 1.22 -3.86
N GLN A 82 -12.84 0.42 -4.49
CA GLN A 82 -14.15 0.05 -3.99
C GLN A 82 -14.24 -1.48 -4.10
N GLY A 83 -14.18 -2.18 -2.98
CA GLY A 83 -14.26 -3.63 -2.96
C GLY A 83 -13.90 -4.26 -1.63
N ASP A 84 -13.78 -5.57 -1.66
CA ASP A 84 -13.46 -6.44 -0.53
C ASP A 84 -12.03 -7.01 -0.63
N SER A 85 -11.72 -7.96 0.26
CA SER A 85 -10.42 -8.63 0.29
C SER A 85 -10.07 -9.36 -1.01
N ASP A 86 -11.07 -9.82 -1.78
CA ASP A 86 -10.83 -10.48 -3.07
C ASP A 86 -10.36 -9.48 -4.13
N ILE A 87 -10.85 -8.24 -4.08
CA ILE A 87 -10.33 -7.15 -4.93
C ILE A 87 -8.89 -6.82 -4.55
N LEU A 88 -8.56 -6.76 -3.27
CA LEU A 88 -7.17 -6.54 -2.84
C LEU A 88 -6.24 -7.66 -3.33
N LYS A 89 -6.67 -8.92 -3.23
CA LYS A 89 -5.93 -10.06 -3.78
C LYS A 89 -5.69 -9.90 -5.29
N LYS A 90 -6.71 -9.51 -6.05
CA LYS A 90 -6.59 -9.27 -7.50
C LYS A 90 -5.62 -8.15 -7.83
N ILE A 91 -5.65 -7.04 -7.07
CA ILE A 91 -4.71 -5.92 -7.23
C ILE A 91 -3.28 -6.41 -7.05
N ILE A 92 -3.01 -7.11 -5.94
CA ILE A 92 -1.66 -7.64 -5.66
C ILE A 92 -1.19 -8.57 -6.78
N MET A 93 -2.05 -9.48 -7.22
CA MET A 93 -1.67 -10.48 -8.21
C MET A 93 -1.48 -9.93 -9.62
N ASN A 94 -2.21 -8.88 -10.00
CA ASN A 94 -2.16 -8.32 -11.34
C ASN A 94 -1.09 -7.22 -11.48
N GLU A 95 -0.90 -6.38 -10.46
CA GLU A 95 -0.08 -5.16 -10.56
C GLU A 95 1.31 -5.32 -9.92
N TYR A 96 1.41 -6.17 -8.88
CA TYR A 96 2.58 -6.23 -8.00
C TYR A 96 3.17 -7.64 -7.83
N SER A 97 2.65 -8.64 -8.54
CA SER A 97 3.20 -9.99 -8.50
C SER A 97 4.51 -10.05 -9.29
N GLY A 98 5.63 -10.26 -8.60
CA GLY A 98 6.93 -10.51 -9.24
C GLY A 98 7.72 -9.26 -9.64
N LYS A 99 7.43 -8.10 -9.04
CA LYS A 99 8.35 -6.95 -9.01
C LYS A 99 9.23 -6.99 -7.77
#